data_AF-A0AAV4IIM3-F1
#
_entry.id   AF-A0AAV4IIM3-F1
#
_cell.length_a   1.000
_cell.length_b   1.000
_cell.length_c   1.000
_cell.angle_alpha   90.00
_cell.angle_beta   90.00
_cell.angle_gamma   90.00
#
_symmetry.space_group_name_H-M   'P 1'
#
loop_
_entity.id
_entity.type
_entity.pdbx_description
1 polymer ?
#
loop_
_entity_poly.entity_id
_entity_poly.type
_entity_poly.pdbx_seq_one_letter_code
_entity_poly.pdbx_strand_id
1 'polypeptide(L)'
;MSNDTASSQGIVPILSYYTYIIFGHVNGLGVICAFALFGVFSNIANIIVYVKMGLSETVNISLLTLSVSDLIASLSMLFLQIFVNPLVAPTRLPSGAFIEEIGYTTTCLLYPFLGLGACVTAILSIERCLCVITPLKGQRSLGMHYQGFERKLKDRILDAQKIKSIVTPSRISVLLGVFFIYEAVLCTLMLVQTGPPYKSYNYKRLVYMAWSFTYPSTVCFVLISATTVFLVVRLRTHVSWRNQTTNQASGGSVKELKATRFVILICLMFITCFSPNVAVSVVTLVYQEFTLQNPYFRWLVHVTFSSKLTFQTVSISTNALVYYSMSTKYREVFREIFFKKRPTVRLSPYKTATE
;
A
#
# COMPACT_ATOMS: atom_id res chain seq x y z
N MET A 1 30.78 0.03 59.60
CA MET A 1 30.13 -0.94 58.69
C MET A 1 28.90 -0.28 58.10
N SER A 2 29.11 0.40 56.99
CA SER A 2 28.08 0.96 56.10
C SER A 2 27.52 -0.18 55.25
N ASN A 3 26.24 -0.51 55.40
CA ASN A 3 25.57 -1.49 54.55
C ASN A 3 24.26 -0.87 54.01
N ASP A 4 24.33 -0.52 52.73
CA ASP A 4 23.30 -0.75 51.72
C ASP A 4 21.88 -0.24 51.97
N THR A 5 21.75 1.08 52.01
CA THR A 5 20.54 1.78 51.54
C THR A 5 20.76 2.37 50.16
N ALA A 6 21.20 1.54 49.20
CA ALA A 6 21.13 1.88 47.79
C ALA A 6 19.69 1.66 47.32
N SER A 7 18.93 2.75 47.34
CA SER A 7 17.63 2.94 46.74
C SER A 7 17.41 2.12 45.47
N SER A 8 16.46 1.18 45.48
CA SER A 8 15.80 0.72 44.27
C SER A 8 14.92 1.86 43.74
N GLN A 9 15.54 2.89 43.16
CA GLN A 9 14.81 3.87 42.37
C GLN A 9 14.17 3.12 41.21
N GLY A 10 12.85 2.92 41.26
CA GLY A 10 12.11 2.33 40.15
C GLY A 10 12.42 3.13 38.88
N ILE A 11 12.79 2.44 37.80
CA ILE A 11 13.12 3.07 36.52
C ILE A 11 11.90 3.90 36.08
N VAL A 12 12.07 5.23 36.07
CA VAL A 12 11.02 6.16 35.61
C VAL A 12 10.99 6.13 34.09
N PRO A 13 9.87 5.75 33.45
CA PRO A 13 9.76 5.73 32.00
C PRO A 13 9.90 7.13 31.39
N ILE A 14 10.50 7.24 30.20
CA ILE A 14 10.65 8.52 29.48
C ILE A 14 9.30 9.16 29.11
N LEU A 15 8.28 8.32 28.89
CA LEU A 15 6.92 8.72 28.58
C LEU A 15 6.00 8.15 29.65
N SER A 16 5.09 8.98 30.19
CA SER A 16 4.15 8.51 31.20
C SER A 16 3.14 7.50 30.63
N TYR A 17 2.66 6.59 31.49
CA TYR A 17 1.59 5.65 31.13
C TYR A 17 0.32 6.38 30.66
N TYR A 18 -0.06 7.48 31.33
CA TYR A 18 -1.23 8.28 30.96
C TYR A 18 -1.10 8.89 29.56
N THR A 19 0.10 9.37 29.19
CA THR A 19 0.36 9.89 27.86
C THR A 19 0.19 8.81 26.80
N TYR A 20 0.69 7.59 27.07
CA TYR A 20 0.48 6.44 26.18
C TYR A 20 -1.01 6.12 25.98
N ILE A 21 -1.81 6.10 27.07
CA ILE A 21 -3.24 5.80 27.00
C ILE A 21 -3.99 6.87 26.19
N ILE A 22 -3.76 8.16 26.47
CA ILE A 22 -4.39 9.26 25.74
C ILE A 22 -4.02 9.19 24.25
N PHE A 23 -2.74 8.98 23.94
CA PHE A 23 -2.28 8.82 22.57
C PHE A 23 -2.93 7.60 21.89
N GLY A 24 -3.02 6.46 22.59
CA GLY A 24 -3.67 5.25 22.09
C GLY A 24 -5.13 5.47 21.72
N HIS A 25 -5.88 6.23 22.51
CA HIS A 25 -7.26 6.58 22.18
C HIS A 25 -7.36 7.54 21.00
N VAL A 26 -6.60 8.65 21.03
CA VAL A 26 -6.69 9.67 19.98
C VAL A 26 -6.17 9.12 18.65
N ASN A 27 -4.97 8.56 18.63
CA ASN A 27 -4.33 8.08 17.42
C ASN A 27 -4.89 6.72 16.97
N GLY A 28 -5.00 5.75 17.88
CA GLY A 28 -5.50 4.41 17.54
C GLY A 28 -6.99 4.39 17.19
N LEU A 29 -7.84 4.71 18.16
CA LEU A 29 -9.30 4.66 17.95
C LEU A 29 -9.84 5.81 17.11
N GLY A 30 -9.28 7.01 17.26
CA GLY A 30 -9.71 8.16 16.48
C GLY A 30 -9.17 8.09 15.06
N VAL A 31 -7.86 8.32 14.93
CA VAL A 31 -7.23 8.55 13.63
C VAL A 31 -7.14 7.27 12.79
N ILE A 32 -6.55 6.19 13.32
CA ILE A 32 -6.33 4.95 12.55
C ILE A 32 -7.68 4.34 12.16
N CYS A 33 -8.64 4.20 13.07
CA CYS A 33 -9.94 3.65 12.71
C CYS A 33 -10.68 4.52 11.68
N ALA A 34 -10.61 5.86 11.77
CA ALA A 34 -11.25 6.72 10.79
C ALA A 34 -10.65 6.53 9.37
N PHE A 35 -9.32 6.53 9.25
CA PHE A 35 -8.67 6.29 7.96
C PHE A 35 -8.87 4.85 7.47
N ALA A 36 -8.87 3.85 8.35
CA ALA A 36 -9.09 2.47 7.96
C ALA A 36 -10.55 2.25 7.50
N LEU A 37 -11.54 2.85 8.16
CA LEU A 37 -12.94 2.86 7.69
C LEU A 37 -13.05 3.53 6.32
N PHE A 38 -12.44 4.72 6.16
CA PHE A 38 -12.37 5.37 4.85
C PHE A 38 -11.71 4.46 3.80
N GLY A 39 -10.64 3.76 4.17
CA GLY A 39 -9.93 2.80 3.33
C GLY A 39 -10.78 1.62 2.89
N VAL A 40 -11.67 1.11 3.76
CA VAL A 40 -12.63 0.06 3.38
C VAL A 40 -13.53 0.56 2.26
N PHE A 41 -14.19 1.72 2.44
CA PHE A 41 -15.11 2.26 1.45
C PHE A 41 -14.39 2.66 0.15
N SER A 42 -13.24 3.33 0.27
CA SER A 42 -12.49 3.84 -0.88
C SER A 42 -11.93 2.71 -1.75
N ASN A 43 -11.44 1.62 -1.13
CA ASN A 43 -10.92 0.47 -1.87
C ASN A 43 -12.02 -0.42 -2.45
N ILE A 44 -13.18 -0.56 -1.79
CA ILE A 44 -14.35 -1.18 -2.41
C ILE A 44 -14.76 -0.41 -3.67
N ALA A 45 -14.81 0.92 -3.60
CA ALA A 45 -15.12 1.74 -4.76
C ALA A 45 -14.07 1.60 -5.87
N ASN A 46 -12.77 1.55 -5.53
CA ASN A 46 -11.69 1.29 -6.49
C ASN A 46 -11.87 -0.05 -7.20
N ILE A 47 -12.15 -1.12 -6.46
CA ILE A 47 -12.36 -2.47 -7.02
C ILE A 47 -13.50 -2.43 -8.04
N ILE A 48 -14.65 -1.85 -7.68
CA ILE A 48 -15.81 -1.74 -8.56
C ILE A 48 -15.45 -0.98 -9.85
N VAL A 49 -14.73 0.14 -9.72
CA VAL A 49 -14.31 0.96 -10.87
C VAL A 49 -13.33 0.22 -11.77
N TYR A 50 -12.29 -0.42 -11.21
CA TYR A 50 -11.28 -1.13 -12.02
C TYR A 50 -11.84 -2.37 -12.70
N VAL A 51 -12.77 -3.09 -12.05
CA VAL A 51 -13.52 -4.18 -12.68
C VAL A 51 -14.34 -3.65 -13.85
N LYS A 52 -15.03 -2.50 -13.70
CA LYS A 52 -15.81 -1.88 -14.78
C LYS A 52 -14.94 -1.36 -15.93
N MET A 53 -13.75 -0.82 -15.62
CA MET A 53 -12.79 -0.35 -16.63
C MET A 53 -12.18 -1.47 -17.46
N GLY A 54 -12.27 -2.72 -17.00
CA GLY A 54 -11.71 -3.89 -17.65
C GLY A 54 -10.21 -4.10 -17.39
N LEU A 55 -9.79 -5.36 -17.44
CA LEU A 55 -8.44 -5.82 -17.11
C LEU A 55 -7.50 -5.96 -18.32
N SER A 56 -7.80 -5.24 -19.40
CA SER A 56 -6.99 -5.29 -20.63
C SER A 56 -5.66 -4.52 -20.50
N GLU A 57 -5.57 -3.58 -19.57
CA GLU A 57 -4.37 -2.79 -19.30
C GLU A 57 -3.66 -3.33 -18.04
N THR A 58 -2.35 -3.59 -18.12
CA THR A 58 -1.52 -4.11 -17.00
C THR A 58 -1.59 -3.24 -15.74
N VAL A 59 -1.77 -1.94 -15.97
CA VAL A 59 -1.96 -0.91 -14.95
C VAL A 59 -3.26 -1.16 -14.19
N ASN A 60 -4.37 -1.44 -14.87
CA ASN A 60 -5.65 -1.71 -14.21
C ASN A 60 -5.58 -3.00 -13.37
N ILE A 61 -4.86 -4.02 -13.86
CA ILE A 61 -4.63 -5.25 -13.08
C ILE A 61 -3.87 -4.93 -11.80
N SER A 62 -2.76 -4.20 -11.90
CA SER A 62 -1.95 -3.82 -10.74
C SER A 62 -2.73 -2.96 -9.75
N LEU A 63 -3.53 -2.00 -10.23
CA LEU A 63 -4.33 -1.12 -9.37
C LEU A 63 -5.52 -1.86 -8.73
N LEU A 64 -6.09 -2.85 -9.41
CA LEU A 64 -7.09 -3.74 -8.83
C LEU A 64 -6.46 -4.60 -7.72
N THR A 65 -5.31 -5.24 -7.98
CA THR A 65 -4.58 -6.02 -6.97
C THR A 65 -4.21 -5.16 -5.77
N LEU A 66 -3.72 -3.94 -6.00
CA LEU A 66 -3.42 -2.98 -4.95
C LEU A 66 -4.68 -2.65 -4.11
N SER A 67 -5.81 -2.40 -4.76
CA SER A 67 -7.08 -2.10 -4.06
C SER A 67 -7.61 -3.28 -3.24
N VAL A 68 -7.46 -4.51 -3.73
CA VAL A 68 -7.82 -5.73 -2.97
C VAL A 68 -6.90 -5.87 -1.75
N SER A 69 -5.60 -5.67 -1.93
CA SER A 69 -4.62 -5.72 -0.85
C SER A 69 -4.91 -4.67 0.22
N ASP A 70 -5.13 -3.43 -0.19
CA ASP A 70 -5.41 -2.29 0.69
C ASP A 70 -6.74 -2.46 1.43
N LEU A 71 -7.76 -3.08 0.81
CA LEU A 71 -9.03 -3.40 1.47
C LEU A 71 -8.81 -4.40 2.62
N ILE A 72 -8.08 -5.49 2.38
CA ILE A 72 -7.82 -6.50 3.41
C ILE A 72 -6.94 -5.92 4.52
N ALA A 73 -5.93 -5.11 4.17
CA ALA A 73 -5.12 -4.39 5.15
C ALA A 73 -5.96 -3.40 5.98
N SER A 74 -6.91 -2.68 5.37
CA SER A 74 -7.79 -1.74 6.07
C SER A 74 -8.73 -2.45 7.05
N LEU A 75 -9.32 -3.58 6.65
CA LEU A 75 -10.14 -4.42 7.53
C LEU A 75 -9.32 -4.99 8.69
N SER A 76 -8.12 -5.47 8.40
CA SER A 76 -7.18 -6.00 9.40
C SER A 76 -6.73 -4.91 10.37
N MET A 77 -6.53 -3.67 9.90
CA MET A 77 -6.23 -2.51 10.75
C MET A 77 -7.38 -2.21 11.72
N LEU A 78 -8.63 -2.17 11.24
CA LEU A 78 -9.79 -1.94 12.12
C LEU A 78 -9.89 -3.00 13.20
N PHE A 79 -9.77 -4.26 12.80
CA PHE A 79 -9.84 -5.37 13.72
C PHE A 79 -8.69 -5.32 14.73
N LEU A 80 -7.45 -5.03 14.30
CA LEU A 80 -6.34 -4.83 15.23
C LEU A 80 -6.65 -3.74 16.27
N GLN A 81 -7.08 -2.54 15.83
CA GLN A 81 -7.31 -1.41 16.73
C GLN A 81 -8.47 -1.62 17.71
N ILE A 82 -9.51 -2.38 17.33
CA ILE A 82 -10.62 -2.71 18.24
C ILE A 82 -10.11 -3.54 19.43
N PHE A 83 -9.25 -4.51 19.19
CA PHE A 83 -8.81 -5.48 20.20
C PHE A 83 -7.61 -5.01 21.03
N VAL A 84 -6.72 -4.19 20.47
CA VAL A 84 -5.56 -3.63 21.20
C VAL A 84 -5.86 -2.30 21.91
N ASN A 85 -7.10 -1.82 21.83
CA ASN A 85 -7.56 -0.64 22.54
C ASN A 85 -7.39 -0.82 24.06
N PRO A 86 -6.84 0.17 24.80
CA PRO A 86 -6.72 0.10 26.26
C PRO A 86 -8.00 -0.24 27.04
N LEU A 87 -9.20 0.03 26.50
CA LEU A 87 -10.47 -0.34 27.12
C LEU A 87 -10.81 -1.83 27.03
N VAL A 88 -10.38 -2.48 25.94
CA VAL A 88 -10.74 -3.87 25.60
C VAL A 88 -9.58 -4.82 25.86
N ALA A 89 -8.35 -4.39 25.61
CA ALA A 89 -7.13 -5.18 25.75
C ALA A 89 -6.98 -5.89 27.11
N PRO A 90 -7.30 -5.27 28.27
CA PRO A 90 -7.16 -5.92 29.57
C PRO A 90 -8.20 -7.02 29.84
N THR A 91 -9.27 -7.09 29.04
CA THR A 91 -10.34 -8.07 29.24
C THR A 91 -9.88 -9.47 28.84
N ARG A 92 -10.50 -10.49 29.44
CA ARG A 92 -10.16 -11.90 29.21
C ARG A 92 -11.33 -12.67 28.63
N LEU A 93 -11.02 -13.63 27.76
CA LEU A 93 -11.96 -14.62 27.28
C LEU A 93 -12.28 -15.65 28.37
N PRO A 94 -13.36 -16.44 28.23
CA PRO A 94 -13.64 -17.57 29.12
C PRO A 94 -12.48 -18.58 29.24
N SER A 95 -11.61 -18.67 28.22
CA SER A 95 -10.40 -19.49 28.23
C SER A 95 -9.26 -18.93 29.09
N GLY A 96 -9.39 -17.71 29.63
CA GLY A 96 -8.37 -17.01 30.39
C GLY A 96 -7.35 -16.23 29.54
N ALA A 97 -7.37 -16.37 28.21
CA ALA A 97 -6.53 -15.60 27.30
C ALA A 97 -6.97 -14.13 27.23
N PHE A 98 -6.00 -13.21 27.09
CA PHE A 98 -6.28 -11.79 26.92
C PHE A 98 -6.89 -11.51 25.55
N ILE A 99 -7.89 -10.63 25.49
CA ILE A 99 -8.53 -10.26 24.21
C ILE A 99 -7.55 -9.61 23.24
N GLU A 100 -6.54 -8.88 23.73
CA GLU A 100 -5.51 -8.29 22.86
C GLU A 100 -4.71 -9.32 22.06
N GLU A 101 -4.60 -10.58 22.54
CA GLU A 101 -3.93 -11.65 21.78
C GLU A 101 -4.68 -11.97 20.49
N ILE A 102 -6.02 -11.86 20.47
CA ILE A 102 -6.82 -11.96 19.25
C ILE A 102 -6.50 -10.79 18.31
N GLY A 103 -6.33 -9.58 18.85
CA GLY A 103 -5.89 -8.42 18.08
C GLY A 103 -4.54 -8.68 17.41
N TYR A 104 -3.55 -9.15 18.17
CA TYR A 104 -2.22 -9.44 17.64
C TYR A 104 -2.19 -10.59 16.64
N THR A 105 -3.08 -11.59 16.72
CA THR A 105 -3.12 -12.62 15.65
C THR A 105 -3.54 -12.05 14.29
N THR A 106 -4.27 -10.93 14.28
CA THR A 106 -4.65 -10.23 13.04
C THR A 106 -3.46 -9.63 12.31
N THR A 107 -2.32 -9.45 12.99
CA THR A 107 -1.10 -9.00 12.30
C THR A 107 -0.59 -9.99 11.26
N CYS A 108 -0.94 -11.28 11.40
CA CYS A 108 -0.67 -12.33 10.42
C CYS A 108 -1.46 -12.15 9.12
N LEU A 109 -2.49 -11.30 9.08
CA LEU A 109 -3.16 -10.88 7.85
C LEU A 109 -2.71 -9.48 7.44
N LEU A 110 -2.66 -8.54 8.39
CA LEU A 110 -2.32 -7.15 8.11
C LEU A 110 -0.97 -6.99 7.38
N TYR A 111 0.10 -7.52 7.95
CA TYR A 111 1.45 -7.29 7.46
C TYR A 111 1.70 -7.92 6.08
N PRO A 112 1.23 -9.15 5.80
CA PRO A 112 1.26 -9.68 4.46
C PRO A 112 0.64 -8.74 3.41
N PHE A 113 -0.57 -8.25 3.67
CA PHE A 113 -1.26 -7.40 2.69
C PHE A 113 -0.66 -5.99 2.58
N LEU A 114 -0.04 -5.46 3.63
CA LEU A 114 0.79 -4.26 3.53
C LEU A 114 2.04 -4.50 2.65
N GLY A 115 2.71 -5.65 2.81
CA GLY A 115 3.86 -6.05 2.02
C GLY A 115 3.51 -6.29 0.55
N LEU A 116 2.41 -6.98 0.28
CA LEU A 116 1.88 -7.18 -1.07
C LEU A 116 1.58 -5.85 -1.75
N GLY A 117 0.93 -4.91 -1.06
CA GLY A 117 0.68 -3.56 -1.57
C GLY A 117 1.97 -2.81 -1.94
N ALA A 118 3.01 -2.94 -1.10
CA ALA A 118 4.34 -2.39 -1.39
C ALA A 118 4.97 -3.02 -2.65
N CYS A 119 4.93 -4.35 -2.79
CA CYS A 119 5.43 -5.06 -3.96
C CYS A 119 4.69 -4.68 -5.25
N VAL A 120 3.36 -4.56 -5.19
CA VAL A 120 2.54 -4.13 -6.34
C VAL A 120 2.87 -2.69 -6.73
N THR A 121 3.06 -1.80 -5.75
CA THR A 121 3.49 -0.41 -5.98
C THR A 121 4.89 -0.36 -6.62
N ALA A 122 5.80 -1.22 -6.19
CA ALA A 122 7.13 -1.39 -6.78
C ALA A 122 7.04 -1.82 -8.25
N ILE A 123 6.23 -2.85 -8.56
CA ILE A 123 5.99 -3.29 -9.94
C ILE A 123 5.43 -2.14 -10.78
N LEU A 124 4.42 -1.42 -10.27
CA LEU A 124 3.82 -0.28 -10.95
C LEU A 124 4.87 0.79 -11.26
N SER A 125 5.77 1.08 -10.31
CA SER A 125 6.86 2.04 -10.49
C SER A 125 7.86 1.61 -11.57
N ILE A 126 8.25 0.32 -11.59
CA ILE A 126 9.15 -0.25 -12.59
C ILE A 126 8.50 -0.23 -13.98
N GLU A 127 7.23 -0.64 -14.08
CA GLU A 127 6.50 -0.62 -15.36
C GLU A 127 6.50 0.79 -15.97
N ARG A 128 6.39 1.84 -15.14
CA ARG A 128 6.47 3.22 -15.62
C ARG A 128 7.87 3.63 -16.01
N CYS A 129 8.88 3.24 -15.25
CA CYS A 129 10.26 3.49 -15.65
C CYS A 129 10.57 2.85 -17.00
N LEU A 130 10.14 1.60 -17.21
CA LEU A 130 10.31 0.90 -18.49
C LEU A 130 9.57 1.60 -19.63
N CYS A 131 8.31 2.02 -19.42
CA CYS A 131 7.56 2.76 -20.43
C CYS A 131 8.23 4.09 -20.83
N VAL A 132 8.89 4.76 -19.89
CA VAL A 132 9.63 6.01 -20.16
C VAL A 132 10.98 5.74 -20.82
N ILE A 133 11.64 4.63 -20.48
CA ILE A 133 12.93 4.25 -21.08
C ILE A 133 12.76 3.81 -22.53
N THR A 134 11.72 3.05 -22.87
CA THR A 134 11.47 2.57 -24.24
C THR A 134 10.97 3.72 -25.10
N PRO A 135 11.83 4.42 -25.87
CA PRO A 135 11.35 5.48 -26.73
C PRO A 135 10.73 4.75 -27.92
N LEU A 136 9.48 5.07 -28.26
CA LEU A 136 8.94 4.70 -29.55
C LEU A 136 9.85 5.33 -30.63
N LYS A 137 10.77 4.52 -31.15
CA LYS A 137 11.71 4.93 -32.20
C LYS A 137 10.89 5.33 -33.42
N GLY A 138 10.96 6.61 -33.75
CA GLY A 138 10.67 7.06 -35.10
C GLY A 138 10.11 8.47 -35.15
N GLN A 139 10.98 9.48 -35.05
CA GLN A 139 10.77 10.65 -35.88
C GLN A 139 12.08 11.34 -36.22
N ARG A 140 12.31 11.42 -37.53
CA ARG A 140 13.32 12.21 -38.26
C ARG A 140 14.75 11.65 -38.32
N SER A 141 14.96 10.70 -39.22
CA SER A 141 15.71 10.99 -40.44
C SER A 141 15.52 9.86 -41.45
N LEU A 142 15.48 10.21 -42.73
CA LEU A 142 15.40 9.36 -43.94
C LEU A 142 14.02 8.88 -44.41
N GLY A 143 13.60 9.53 -45.51
CA GLY A 143 12.34 9.41 -46.24
C GLY A 143 12.02 8.06 -46.90
N MET A 144 10.74 7.96 -47.29
CA MET A 144 10.17 7.12 -48.35
C MET A 144 10.15 5.58 -48.23
N HIS A 145 10.45 4.97 -47.08
CA HIS A 145 10.17 3.53 -46.80
C HIS A 145 9.08 3.28 -45.72
N TYR A 146 8.21 4.27 -45.49
CA TYR A 146 7.47 4.41 -44.23
C TYR A 146 6.22 3.51 -44.05
N GLN A 147 5.55 3.03 -45.10
CA GLN A 147 4.31 2.24 -44.92
C GLN A 147 4.55 0.80 -44.44
N GLY A 148 5.69 0.18 -44.77
CA GLY A 148 6.05 -1.17 -44.31
C GLY A 148 6.66 -1.17 -42.89
N PHE A 149 7.35 -0.10 -42.53
CA PHE A 149 7.96 0.08 -41.21
C PHE A 149 6.90 0.37 -40.14
N GLU A 150 5.86 1.16 -40.43
CA GLU A 150 4.75 1.40 -39.50
C GLU A 150 3.96 0.14 -39.14
N ARG A 151 3.76 -0.79 -40.11
CA ARG A 151 3.12 -2.09 -39.82
C ARG A 151 4.01 -2.98 -38.96
N LYS A 152 5.29 -3.14 -39.31
CA LYS A 152 6.25 -3.90 -38.49
C LYS A 152 6.44 -3.30 -37.09
N LEU A 153 6.37 -1.98 -36.95
CA LEU A 153 6.46 -1.30 -35.66
C LEU A 153 5.16 -1.45 -34.85
N LYS A 154 3.98 -1.31 -35.49
CA LYS A 154 2.70 -1.61 -34.86
C LYS A 154 2.62 -3.06 -34.40
N ASP A 155 3.07 -4.01 -35.22
CA ASP A 155 3.10 -5.43 -34.85
C ASP A 155 4.07 -5.69 -33.70
N ARG A 156 5.26 -5.07 -33.69
CA ARG A 156 6.20 -5.14 -32.55
C ARG A 156 5.64 -4.50 -31.27
N ILE A 157 4.90 -3.40 -31.38
CA ILE A 157 4.24 -2.73 -30.24
C ILE A 157 3.06 -3.57 -29.74
N LEU A 158 2.27 -4.11 -30.66
CA LEU A 158 1.12 -4.97 -30.38
C LEU A 158 1.58 -6.29 -29.76
N ASP A 159 2.69 -6.86 -30.23
CA ASP A 159 3.33 -8.04 -29.65
C ASP A 159 3.97 -7.70 -28.31
N ALA A 160 4.65 -6.57 -28.15
CA ALA A 160 5.17 -6.14 -26.85
C ALA A 160 4.05 -5.87 -25.85
N GLN A 161 2.91 -5.30 -26.27
CA GLN A 161 1.73 -5.07 -25.45
C GLN A 161 0.97 -6.38 -25.13
N LYS A 162 0.86 -7.31 -26.08
CA LYS A 162 0.30 -8.65 -25.85
C LYS A 162 1.17 -9.47 -24.90
N ILE A 163 2.49 -9.43 -25.07
CA ILE A 163 3.46 -10.04 -24.14
C ILE A 163 3.34 -9.39 -22.76
N LYS A 164 3.22 -8.05 -22.67
CA LYS A 164 2.98 -7.38 -21.37
C LYS A 164 1.67 -7.84 -20.73
N SER A 165 0.59 -7.95 -21.50
CA SER A 165 -0.74 -8.37 -21.05
C SER A 165 -0.80 -9.83 -20.58
N ILE A 166 -0.08 -10.75 -21.25
CA ILE A 166 -0.01 -12.17 -20.84
C ILE A 166 0.93 -12.36 -19.66
N VAL A 167 2.03 -11.63 -19.61
CA VAL A 167 3.05 -11.82 -18.58
C VAL A 167 2.65 -11.12 -17.27
N THR A 168 1.85 -10.05 -17.27
CA THR A 168 1.44 -9.36 -16.04
C THR A 168 0.56 -10.19 -15.09
N PRO A 169 -0.52 -10.88 -15.52
CA PRO A 169 -1.29 -11.77 -14.65
C PRO A 169 -0.41 -12.86 -14.05
N SER A 170 0.44 -13.49 -14.87
CA SER A 170 1.38 -14.51 -14.41
C SER A 170 2.41 -13.95 -13.42
N ARG A 171 2.91 -12.72 -13.62
CA ARG A 171 3.81 -12.04 -12.67
C ARG A 171 3.13 -11.77 -11.33
N ILE A 172 1.88 -11.30 -11.34
CA ILE A 172 1.12 -11.03 -10.12
C ILE A 172 0.80 -12.35 -9.40
N SER A 173 0.43 -13.40 -10.13
CA SER A 173 0.20 -14.73 -9.55
C SER A 173 1.47 -15.33 -8.94
N VAL A 174 2.62 -15.19 -9.61
CA VAL A 174 3.92 -15.62 -9.07
C VAL A 174 4.29 -14.80 -7.84
N LEU A 175 4.11 -13.48 -7.87
CA LEU A 175 4.35 -12.62 -6.71
C LEU A 175 3.48 -13.04 -5.53
N LEU A 176 2.18 -13.22 -5.75
CA LEU A 176 1.24 -13.69 -4.74
C LEU A 176 1.67 -15.05 -4.18
N GLY A 177 2.08 -15.98 -5.04
CA GLY A 177 2.54 -17.31 -4.63
C GLY A 177 3.82 -17.26 -3.80
N VAL A 178 4.86 -16.53 -4.25
CA VAL A 178 6.12 -16.36 -3.52
C VAL A 178 5.88 -15.69 -2.17
N PHE A 179 5.05 -14.65 -2.16
CA PHE A 179 4.76 -13.91 -0.94
C PHE A 179 3.93 -14.72 0.06
N PHE A 180 2.94 -15.49 -0.42
CA PHE A 180 2.17 -16.41 0.41
C PHE A 180 3.06 -17.50 1.01
N ILE A 181 3.99 -18.07 0.23
CA ILE A 181 4.97 -19.04 0.74
C ILE A 181 5.87 -18.41 1.79
N TYR A 182 6.41 -17.22 1.55
CA TYR A 182 7.25 -16.49 2.50
C TYR A 182 6.53 -16.29 3.85
N GLU A 183 5.29 -15.80 3.81
CA GLU A 183 4.49 -15.57 5.01
C GLU A 183 4.05 -16.88 5.70
N ALA A 184 3.73 -17.93 4.93
CA ALA A 184 3.39 -19.24 5.48
C ALA A 184 4.58 -19.86 6.21
N VAL A 185 5.80 -19.76 5.65
CA VAL A 185 7.03 -20.20 6.29
C VAL A 185 7.26 -19.45 7.59
N LEU A 186 7.08 -18.12 7.59
CA LEU A 186 7.30 -17.29 8.78
C LEU A 186 6.25 -17.55 9.86
N CYS A 187 4.97 -17.68 9.50
CA CYS A 187 3.91 -18.11 10.42
C CYS A 187 4.17 -19.51 10.97
N THR A 188 4.75 -20.42 10.18
CA THR A 188 5.11 -21.76 10.67
C THR A 188 6.28 -21.69 11.65
N LEU A 189 7.34 -20.91 11.35
CA LEU A 189 8.45 -20.68 12.27
C LEU A 189 7.98 -20.08 13.60
N MET A 190 6.98 -19.18 13.56
CA MET A 190 6.33 -18.65 14.77
C MET A 190 5.70 -19.72 15.63
N LEU A 191 4.97 -20.64 15.03
CA LEU A 191 4.20 -21.66 15.74
C LEU A 191 5.11 -22.80 16.24
N VAL A 192 6.13 -23.17 15.46
CA VAL A 192 7.05 -24.28 15.75
C VAL A 192 8.10 -23.89 16.79
N GLN A 193 8.66 -22.69 16.73
CA GLN A 193 9.82 -22.30 17.54
C GLN A 193 9.46 -21.82 18.95
N THR A 194 8.17 -21.76 19.28
CA THR A 194 7.62 -21.40 20.61
C THR A 194 7.21 -22.62 21.44
N GLY A 195 7.82 -23.79 21.19
CA GLY A 195 7.50 -25.05 21.88
C GLY A 195 7.41 -24.94 23.42
N PRO A 196 6.74 -25.90 24.09
CA PRO A 196 6.48 -25.84 25.52
C PRO A 196 7.76 -25.67 26.36
N PRO A 197 7.74 -24.88 27.45
CA PRO A 197 6.58 -24.23 28.05
C PRO A 197 6.23 -22.91 27.36
N TYR A 198 4.92 -22.65 27.17
CA TYR A 198 4.38 -21.38 26.69
C TYR A 198 4.64 -20.27 27.72
N LYS A 199 5.89 -19.84 27.86
CA LYS A 199 6.18 -18.59 28.58
C LYS A 199 5.51 -17.47 27.79
N SER A 200 4.66 -16.70 28.48
CA SER A 200 3.75 -15.67 27.97
C SER A 200 4.41 -14.57 27.12
N TYR A 201 5.74 -14.57 26.96
CA TYR A 201 6.48 -13.60 26.14
C TYR A 201 7.74 -14.24 25.54
N ASN A 202 7.61 -14.94 24.40
CA ASN A 202 8.78 -15.48 23.69
C ASN A 202 9.37 -14.40 22.77
N TYR A 203 10.52 -13.84 23.14
CA TYR A 203 11.19 -12.76 22.40
C TYR A 203 11.43 -13.13 20.92
N LYS A 204 11.68 -14.41 20.63
CA LYS A 204 11.86 -14.91 19.26
C LYS A 204 10.61 -14.66 18.41
N ARG A 205 9.41 -14.84 18.96
CA ARG A 205 8.12 -14.61 18.27
C ARG A 205 7.95 -13.13 17.88
N LEU A 206 8.25 -12.21 18.80
CA LEU A 206 8.18 -10.77 18.50
C LEU A 206 9.21 -10.36 17.44
N VAL A 207 10.43 -10.89 17.54
CA VAL A 207 11.51 -10.66 16.57
C VAL A 207 11.10 -11.19 15.20
N TYR A 208 10.63 -12.44 15.08
CA TYR A 208 10.14 -12.96 13.81
C TYR A 208 8.99 -12.10 13.25
N MET A 209 8.12 -11.51 14.08
CA MET A 209 6.94 -10.75 13.61
C MET A 209 7.40 -9.40 13.07
N ALA A 210 8.31 -8.75 13.81
CA ALA A 210 8.88 -7.48 13.40
C ALA A 210 9.72 -7.63 12.12
N TRP A 211 10.54 -8.68 12.03
CA TRP A 211 11.49 -8.87 10.92
C TRP A 211 10.87 -9.45 9.65
N SER A 212 9.88 -10.36 9.78
CA SER A 212 9.09 -10.89 8.65
C SER A 212 8.47 -9.78 7.81
N PHE A 213 7.92 -8.76 8.48
CA PHE A 213 7.26 -7.65 7.80
C PHE A 213 8.22 -6.53 7.37
N THR A 214 9.16 -6.18 8.25
CA THR A 214 10.06 -5.04 8.04
C THR A 214 10.94 -5.24 6.81
N TYR A 215 11.42 -6.46 6.58
CA TYR A 215 12.42 -6.71 5.54
C TYR A 215 11.87 -6.54 4.12
N PRO A 216 10.78 -7.22 3.68
CA PRO A 216 10.25 -7.06 2.32
C PRO A 216 9.80 -5.62 2.04
N SER A 217 9.20 -4.98 3.04
CA SER A 217 8.67 -3.63 2.89
C SER A 217 9.77 -2.56 2.80
N THR A 218 10.89 -2.74 3.52
CA THR A 218 12.08 -1.87 3.39
C THR A 218 12.75 -2.04 2.04
N VAL A 219 12.86 -3.26 1.52
CA VAL A 219 13.40 -3.51 0.16
C VAL A 219 12.53 -2.81 -0.90
N CYS A 220 11.20 -2.94 -0.80
CA CYS A 220 10.28 -2.23 -1.69
C CYS A 220 10.41 -0.71 -1.58
N PHE A 221 10.59 -0.17 -0.38
CA PHE A 221 10.81 1.27 -0.17
C PHE A 221 12.05 1.79 -0.90
N VAL A 222 13.19 1.11 -0.79
CA VAL A 222 14.43 1.50 -1.48
C VAL A 222 14.23 1.46 -2.99
N LEU A 223 13.61 0.39 -3.49
CA LEU A 223 13.32 0.21 -4.90
C LEU A 223 12.40 1.31 -5.43
N ILE A 224 11.27 1.57 -4.77
CA ILE A 224 10.30 2.61 -5.14
C ILE A 224 10.96 3.99 -5.10
N SER A 225 11.81 4.26 -4.11
CA SER A 225 12.54 5.52 -4.01
C SER A 225 13.47 5.71 -5.21
N ALA A 226 14.27 4.70 -5.54
CA ALA A 226 15.17 4.73 -6.69
C ALA A 226 14.44 4.91 -8.02
N THR A 227 13.36 4.14 -8.24
CA THR A 227 12.55 4.24 -9.47
C THR A 227 11.82 5.58 -9.57
N THR A 228 11.35 6.13 -8.45
CA THR A 228 10.70 7.44 -8.41
C THR A 228 11.67 8.57 -8.74
N VAL A 229 12.88 8.56 -8.15
CA VAL A 229 13.93 9.53 -8.49
C VAL A 229 14.27 9.45 -9.97
N PHE A 230 14.48 8.24 -10.49
CA PHE A 230 14.72 8.03 -11.92
C PHE A 230 13.60 8.59 -12.79
N LEU A 231 12.34 8.30 -12.46
CA LEU A 231 11.17 8.72 -13.21
C LEU A 231 11.01 10.25 -13.20
N VAL A 232 11.22 10.90 -12.05
CA VAL A 232 11.17 12.36 -11.92
C VAL A 232 12.27 13.04 -12.74
N VAL A 233 13.51 12.52 -12.68
CA VAL A 233 14.65 13.06 -13.46
C VAL A 233 14.40 12.91 -14.96
N ARG A 234 13.93 11.73 -15.41
CA ARG A 234 13.61 11.48 -16.82
C ARG A 234 12.45 12.34 -17.31
N LEU A 235 11.43 12.53 -16.48
CA LEU A 235 10.30 13.39 -16.81
C LEU A 235 10.74 14.85 -16.98
N ARG A 236 11.59 15.36 -16.08
CA ARG A 236 12.12 16.73 -16.17
C ARG A 236 12.98 16.94 -17.41
N THR A 237 13.89 16.01 -17.69
CA THR A 237 14.76 16.08 -18.89
C THR A 237 13.91 16.05 -20.17
N HIS A 238 12.95 15.14 -20.29
CA HIS A 238 12.05 15.09 -21.44
C HIS A 238 11.21 16.37 -21.62
N VAL A 239 10.71 16.96 -20.53
CA VAL A 239 9.97 18.24 -20.59
C VAL A 239 10.89 19.40 -21.03
N SER A 240 12.10 19.48 -20.48
CA SER A 240 13.06 20.55 -20.83
C SER A 240 13.51 20.50 -22.29
N TRP A 241 13.84 19.31 -22.80
CA TRP A 241 14.18 19.09 -24.21
C TRP A 241 13.05 19.50 -25.14
N ARG A 242 11.81 19.22 -24.72
CA ARG A 242 10.62 19.54 -25.51
C ARG A 242 10.30 21.04 -25.50
N ASN A 243 10.50 21.74 -24.39
CA ASN A 243 10.36 23.20 -24.33
C ASN A 243 11.37 23.91 -25.24
N GLN A 244 12.56 23.33 -25.43
CA GLN A 244 13.57 23.87 -26.35
C GLN A 244 13.27 23.59 -27.83
N THR A 245 12.51 22.52 -28.13
CA THR A 245 12.25 22.06 -29.51
C THR A 245 10.84 22.36 -30.03
N THR A 246 9.90 22.82 -29.19
CA THR A 246 8.49 22.96 -29.55
C THR A 246 8.02 24.43 -29.56
N ASN A 247 8.42 25.18 -30.59
CA ASN A 247 7.56 26.23 -31.15
C ASN A 247 6.57 25.67 -32.21
N GLN A 248 6.70 24.39 -32.61
CA GLN A 248 5.83 23.75 -33.59
C GLN A 248 5.71 22.23 -33.34
N ALA A 249 4.79 21.79 -32.47
CA ALA A 249 4.17 20.45 -32.56
C ALA A 249 3.04 20.29 -31.53
N SER A 250 1.88 19.91 -32.04
CA SER A 250 0.54 19.90 -31.47
C SER A 250 0.26 18.76 -30.48
N GLY A 251 -0.53 19.09 -29.43
CA GLY A 251 -1.66 18.35 -28.86
C GLY A 251 -1.53 16.91 -28.33
N GLY A 252 -0.82 16.00 -29.01
CA GLY A 252 -0.89 14.54 -28.74
C GLY A 252 -0.24 14.10 -27.42
N SER A 253 0.81 14.80 -26.98
CA SER A 253 1.69 14.38 -25.86
C SER A 253 1.18 14.73 -24.45
N VAL A 254 0.17 15.61 -24.32
CA VAL A 254 -0.44 15.95 -23.02
C VAL A 254 -1.21 14.76 -22.42
N LYS A 255 -1.68 13.82 -23.26
CA LYS A 255 -2.39 12.60 -22.82
C LYS A 255 -1.47 11.57 -22.16
N GLU A 256 -0.27 11.31 -22.71
CA GLU A 256 0.68 10.34 -22.13
C GLU A 256 1.28 10.83 -20.79
N LEU A 257 1.50 12.13 -20.62
CA LEU A 257 2.00 12.68 -19.36
C LEU A 257 0.99 12.53 -18.20
N LYS A 258 -0.33 12.51 -18.50
CA LYS A 258 -1.38 12.38 -17.48
C LYS A 258 -1.42 10.97 -16.89
N ALA A 259 -1.18 9.92 -17.69
CA ALA A 259 -1.17 8.53 -17.22
C ALA A 259 0.01 8.20 -16.29
N THR A 260 1.12 8.94 -16.38
CA THR A 260 2.29 8.74 -15.50
C THR A 260 2.19 9.53 -14.20
N ARG A 261 1.48 10.67 -14.19
CA ARG A 261 1.39 11.57 -13.02
C ARG A 261 0.77 10.94 -11.79
N PHE A 262 -0.34 10.22 -11.95
CA PHE A 262 -1.00 9.61 -10.79
C PHE A 262 -0.13 8.51 -10.15
N VAL A 263 0.64 7.77 -10.95
CA VAL A 263 1.57 6.74 -10.43
C VAL A 263 2.72 7.38 -9.66
N ILE A 264 3.29 8.48 -10.16
CA ILE A 264 4.31 9.23 -9.43
C ILE A 264 3.76 9.69 -8.07
N LEU A 265 2.53 10.19 -8.03
CA LEU A 265 1.90 10.62 -6.78
C LEU A 265 1.67 9.47 -5.81
N ILE A 266 1.27 8.29 -6.28
CA ILE A 266 1.14 7.09 -5.44
C ILE A 266 2.50 6.66 -4.89
N CYS A 267 3.56 6.69 -5.71
CA CYS A 267 4.90 6.37 -5.25
C CYS A 267 5.41 7.38 -4.22
N LEU A 268 5.19 8.69 -4.44
CA LEU A 268 5.53 9.73 -3.48
C LEU A 268 4.76 9.58 -2.17
N MET A 269 3.45 9.31 -2.26
CA MET A 269 2.59 9.06 -1.12
C MET A 269 3.09 7.85 -0.33
N PHE A 270 3.38 6.74 -1.02
CA PHE A 270 3.98 5.55 -0.43
C PHE A 270 5.29 5.91 0.28
N ILE A 271 6.24 6.58 -0.38
CA ILE A 271 7.53 6.96 0.23
C ILE A 271 7.30 7.78 1.51
N THR A 272 6.47 8.83 1.46
CA THR A 272 6.20 9.67 2.63
C THR A 272 5.57 8.89 3.78
N CYS A 273 4.63 7.99 3.48
CA CYS A 273 3.90 7.23 4.49
C CYS A 273 4.67 6.01 5.01
N PHE A 274 5.59 5.45 4.22
CA PHE A 274 6.41 4.31 4.63
C PHE A 274 7.73 4.72 5.30
N SER A 275 8.17 5.97 5.13
CA SER A 275 9.39 6.50 5.76
C SER A 275 9.42 6.30 7.28
N PRO A 276 8.32 6.55 8.05
CA PRO A 276 8.31 6.27 9.48
C PRO A 276 8.55 4.80 9.82
N ASN A 277 8.03 3.85 9.01
CA ASN A 277 8.28 2.43 9.23
C ASN A 277 9.78 2.10 9.08
N VAL A 278 10.42 2.59 8.01
CA VAL A 278 11.86 2.38 7.78
C VAL A 278 12.69 3.02 8.89
N ALA A 279 12.34 4.24 9.33
CA ALA A 279 13.03 4.92 10.42
C ALA A 279 12.97 4.10 11.72
N VAL A 280 11.78 3.60 12.09
CA VAL A 280 11.62 2.76 13.29
C VAL A 280 12.45 1.48 13.17
N SER A 281 12.43 0.84 12.01
CA SER A 281 13.21 -0.37 11.76
C SER A 281 14.71 -0.14 11.90
N VAL A 282 15.23 0.97 11.38
CA VAL A 282 16.65 1.36 11.54
C VAL A 282 16.97 1.64 13.01
N VAL A 283 16.12 2.38 13.72
CA VAL A 283 16.33 2.67 15.15
C VAL A 283 16.36 1.38 15.96
N THR A 284 15.45 0.43 15.72
CA THR A 284 15.44 -0.86 16.42
C THR A 284 16.64 -1.74 16.10
N LEU A 285 17.28 -1.55 14.93
CA LEU A 285 18.48 -2.27 14.53
C LEU A 285 19.75 -1.67 15.16
N VAL A 286 19.85 -0.34 15.14
CA VAL A 286 21.02 0.40 15.65
C VAL A 286 21.02 0.47 17.18
N TYR A 287 19.85 0.65 17.79
CA TYR A 287 19.69 0.77 19.23
C TYR A 287 18.79 -0.35 19.76
N GLN A 288 19.42 -1.48 20.10
CA GLN A 288 18.72 -2.71 20.52
C GLN A 288 17.91 -2.52 21.82
N GLU A 289 18.26 -1.52 22.63
CA GLU A 289 17.51 -1.11 23.83
C GLU A 289 16.19 -0.39 23.50
N PHE A 290 15.99 0.06 22.26
CA PHE A 290 14.71 0.63 21.79
C PHE A 290 13.67 -0.47 21.56
N THR A 291 13.25 -1.11 22.64
CA THR A 291 12.36 -2.25 22.56
C THR A 291 11.28 -2.22 23.64
N LEU A 292 10.18 -2.95 23.41
CA LEU A 292 9.03 -2.99 24.31
C LEU A 292 9.35 -3.56 25.70
N GLN A 293 10.47 -4.28 25.83
CA GLN A 293 10.93 -4.89 27.08
C GLN A 293 11.66 -3.89 27.97
N ASN A 294 12.27 -2.85 27.40
CA ASN A 294 12.99 -1.88 28.20
C ASN A 294 11.95 -0.97 28.90
N PRO A 295 11.84 -1.00 30.25
CA PRO A 295 10.81 -0.24 30.97
C PRO A 295 10.96 1.27 30.81
N TYR A 296 12.18 1.75 30.50
CA TYR A 296 12.44 3.15 30.23
C TYR A 296 11.81 3.62 28.91
N PHE A 297 11.92 2.81 27.84
CA PHE A 297 11.44 3.15 26.49
C PHE A 297 10.06 2.57 26.13
N ARG A 298 9.53 1.65 26.92
CA ARG A 298 8.32 0.86 26.62
C ARG A 298 7.19 1.67 26.01
N TRP A 299 6.77 2.74 26.69
CA TRP A 299 5.65 3.58 26.27
C TRP A 299 5.97 4.41 25.03
N LEU A 300 7.21 4.86 24.89
CA LEU A 300 7.67 5.57 23.69
C LEU A 300 7.64 4.63 22.47
N VAL A 301 8.14 3.40 22.61
CA VAL A 301 8.11 2.39 21.54
C VAL A 301 6.67 2.12 21.10
N HIS A 302 5.71 2.00 22.03
CA HIS A 302 4.29 1.86 21.68
C HIS A 302 3.76 3.05 20.87
N VAL A 303 4.04 4.28 21.30
CA VAL A 303 3.62 5.51 20.59
C VAL A 303 4.25 5.58 19.20
N THR A 304 5.54 5.24 19.08
CA THR A 304 6.26 5.20 17.81
C THR A 304 5.68 4.14 16.86
N PHE A 305 5.36 2.95 17.37
CA PHE A 305 4.73 1.88 16.59
C PHE A 305 3.31 2.26 16.14
N SER A 306 2.53 2.89 17.02
CA SER A 306 1.20 3.39 16.67
C SER A 306 1.28 4.51 15.63
N SER A 307 2.28 5.39 15.73
CA SER A 307 2.51 6.46 14.76
C SER A 307 2.84 5.91 13.37
N LYS A 308 3.76 4.94 13.25
CA LYS A 308 4.06 4.34 11.93
C LYS A 308 2.82 3.66 11.32
N LEU A 309 1.97 3.04 12.14
CA LEU A 309 0.73 2.42 11.66
C LEU A 309 -0.22 3.48 11.09
N THR A 310 -0.34 4.65 11.72
CA THR A 310 -1.13 5.77 11.19
C THR A 310 -0.72 6.14 9.77
N PHE A 311 0.57 6.35 9.52
CA PHE A 311 1.03 6.68 8.17
C PHE A 311 0.76 5.55 7.18
N GLN A 312 0.97 4.29 7.56
CA GLN A 312 0.63 3.15 6.71
C GLN A 312 -0.87 3.08 6.38
N THR A 313 -1.74 3.32 7.37
CA THR A 313 -3.19 3.38 7.18
C THR A 313 -3.61 4.52 6.24
N VAL A 314 -2.96 5.68 6.34
CA VAL A 314 -3.18 6.79 5.39
C VAL A 314 -2.81 6.36 3.97
N SER A 315 -1.67 5.69 3.79
CA SER A 315 -1.21 5.23 2.48
C SER A 315 -2.20 4.27 1.80
N ILE A 316 -2.73 3.30 2.53
CA ILE A 316 -3.65 2.29 1.97
C ILE A 316 -5.07 2.81 1.79
N SER A 317 -5.45 3.92 2.44
CA SER A 317 -6.82 4.44 2.41
C SER A 317 -7.04 5.54 1.37
N THR A 318 -5.99 6.29 1.02
CA THR A 318 -6.11 7.53 0.23
C THR A 318 -5.85 7.38 -1.27
N ASN A 319 -5.51 6.17 -1.75
CA ASN A 319 -5.28 5.87 -3.16
C ASN A 319 -6.44 6.32 -4.08
N ALA A 320 -7.70 6.16 -3.65
CA ALA A 320 -8.87 6.59 -4.41
C ALA A 320 -8.90 8.11 -4.70
N LEU A 321 -8.41 8.93 -3.75
CA LEU A 321 -8.34 10.38 -3.92
C LEU A 321 -7.36 10.77 -5.01
N VAL A 322 -6.23 10.07 -5.09
CA VAL A 322 -5.23 10.25 -6.15
C VAL A 322 -5.81 9.83 -7.50
N TYR A 323 -6.50 8.68 -7.57
CA TYR A 323 -7.13 8.23 -8.81
C TYR A 323 -8.20 9.20 -9.32
N TYR A 324 -9.09 9.63 -8.44
CA TYR A 324 -10.20 10.53 -8.80
C TYR A 324 -9.72 11.91 -9.25
N SER A 325 -8.68 12.44 -8.61
CA SER A 325 -8.14 13.76 -8.97
C SER A 325 -7.37 13.74 -10.29
N MET A 326 -6.66 12.65 -10.60
CA MET A 326 -5.66 12.64 -11.67
C MET A 326 -6.04 11.80 -12.91
N SER A 327 -6.90 10.79 -12.78
CA SER A 327 -7.33 9.94 -13.89
C SER A 327 -8.73 10.33 -14.37
N THR A 328 -8.82 10.90 -15.58
CA THR A 328 -10.11 11.26 -16.19
C THR A 328 -10.96 10.02 -16.43
N LYS A 329 -10.35 8.93 -16.92
CA LYS A 329 -11.01 7.64 -17.16
C LYS A 329 -11.60 7.06 -15.87
N TYR A 330 -10.81 7.06 -14.78
CA TYR A 330 -11.29 6.60 -13.48
C TYR A 330 -12.47 7.47 -13.00
N ARG A 331 -12.34 8.80 -13.08
CA ARG A 331 -13.36 9.74 -12.62
C ARG A 331 -14.68 9.62 -13.40
N GLU A 332 -14.62 9.42 -14.71
CA GLU A 332 -15.79 9.22 -15.56
C GLU A 332 -16.55 7.95 -15.16
N VAL A 333 -15.84 6.83 -15.04
CA VAL A 333 -16.44 5.54 -14.63
C VAL A 333 -16.97 5.61 -13.19
N PHE A 334 -16.23 6.23 -12.28
CA PHE A 334 -16.69 6.44 -10.90
C PHE A 334 -18.01 7.24 -10.89
N ARG A 335 -18.09 8.33 -11.65
CA ARG A 335 -19.33 9.13 -11.73
C ARG A 335 -20.48 8.39 -12.37
N GLU A 336 -20.20 7.60 -13.41
CA GLU A 336 -21.21 6.76 -14.04
C GLU A 336 -21.82 5.76 -13.06
N ILE A 337 -20.99 5.12 -12.23
CA ILE A 337 -21.45 4.08 -11.28
C ILE A 337 -22.15 4.69 -10.07
N PHE A 338 -21.56 5.71 -9.44
CA PHE A 338 -22.00 6.20 -8.14
C PHE A 338 -22.90 7.44 -8.18
N PHE A 339 -22.90 8.21 -9.29
CA PHE A 339 -23.64 9.47 -9.38
C PHE A 339 -24.66 9.54 -10.52
N LYS A 340 -24.64 8.63 -11.51
CA LYS A 340 -25.63 8.63 -12.59
C LYS A 340 -26.93 7.97 -12.13
N LYS A 341 -28.02 8.75 -12.04
CA LYS A 341 -29.37 8.20 -11.83
C LYS A 341 -29.72 7.28 -13.00
N ARG A 342 -30.15 6.04 -12.71
CA ARG A 342 -30.72 5.15 -13.73
C ARG A 342 -31.92 5.86 -14.37
N PRO A 343 -32.08 5.86 -15.71
CA PRO A 343 -33.30 6.37 -16.31
C PRO A 343 -34.47 5.52 -15.80
N THR A 344 -35.43 6.17 -15.14
CA THR A 344 -36.76 5.61 -14.86
C THR A 344 -37.34 5.17 -16.20
N VAL A 345 -37.51 3.86 -16.38
CA VAL A 345 -38.27 3.29 -17.49
C VAL A 345 -39.69 3.83 -17.34
N ARG A 346 -40.06 4.86 -18.12
CA ARG A 346 -41.47 5.23 -18.28
C ARG A 346 -42.10 4.10 -19.10
N LEU A 347 -42.81 3.20 -18.43
CA LEU A 347 -43.75 2.31 -19.10
C LEU A 347 -44.74 3.21 -19.85
N SER A 348 -44.72 3.13 -21.18
CA SER A 348 -45.74 3.77 -22.01
C SER A 348 -47.10 3.22 -21.59
N PRO A 349 -48.11 4.06 -21.31
CA PRO A 349 -49.46 3.56 -21.06
C PRO A 349 -49.93 2.81 -22.30
N TYR A 350 -50.44 1.61 -22.04
CA TYR A 350 -51.08 0.72 -23.01
C TYR A 350 -52.23 1.50 -23.68
N LYS A 351 -52.18 1.68 -25.01
CA LYS A 351 -53.33 2.16 -25.76
C LYS A 351 -54.38 1.06 -25.75
N THR A 352 -55.42 1.20 -24.93
CA THR A 352 -56.67 0.46 -25.11
C THR A 352 -57.26 0.87 -26.45
N ALA A 353 -57.22 -0.05 -27.42
CA ALA A 353 -58.02 0.06 -28.64
C ALA A 353 -59.47 -0.23 -28.25
N THR A 354 -60.31 0.80 -28.30
CA THR A 354 -61.75 0.68 -28.44
C THR A 354 -62.05 0.44 -29.92
N GLU A 355 -62.57 -0.74 -30.23
CA GLU A 355 -63.67 -0.96 -31.18
C GLU A 355 -64.31 -2.32 -30.90
#